data_AF-A0A419HT03-F1
#
_entry.id   AF-A0A419HT03-F1
#
_cell.length_a   1.000
_cell.length_b   1.000
_cell.length_c   1.000
_cell.angle_alpha   90.00
_cell.angle_beta   90.00
_cell.angle_gamma   90.00
#
_symmetry.space_group_name_H-M   'P 1'
#
loop_
_entity.id
_entity.type
_entity.pdbx_description
1 polymer ?
#
loop_
_entity_poly.entity_id
_entity_poly.type
_entity_poly.pdbx_seq_one_letter_code
_entity_poly.pdbx_strand_id
1 'polypeptide(L)'
;MDPIFTEIATTLATKAAGGLWDLVKAKLSKRKDGAAALELAKDAPPESARVHVLAEEIQRDAAADPVFEQALRVHWQQANISQVTTNITNTFSGRADGPVIQVGQQFNK
;
A
#
# COMPACT_ATOMS: atom_id res chain seq x y z
N MET A 1 3.35 -7.29 -14.00
CA MET A 1 2.73 -6.53 -12.88
C MET A 1 3.64 -6.64 -11.67
N ASP A 2 3.92 -5.54 -10.98
CA ASP A 2 4.78 -5.59 -9.78
C ASP A 2 3.99 -6.17 -8.59
N PRO A 3 4.57 -7.11 -7.81
CA PRO A 3 3.88 -7.78 -6.72
C PRO A 3 3.38 -6.81 -5.65
N ILE A 4 4.05 -5.67 -5.43
CA ILE A 4 3.66 -4.71 -4.39
C ILE A 4 2.28 -4.11 -4.65
N PHE A 5 1.91 -3.88 -5.91
CA PHE A 5 0.60 -3.33 -6.25
C PHE A 5 -0.51 -4.34 -6.01
N THR A 6 -0.22 -5.63 -6.17
CA THR A 6 -1.16 -6.71 -5.88
C THR A 6 -1.39 -6.84 -4.37
N GLU A 7 -0.33 -6.77 -3.56
CA GLU A 7 -0.43 -6.79 -2.09
C GLU A 7 -1.16 -5.55 -1.54
N ILE A 8 -0.92 -4.38 -2.13
CA ILE A 8 -1.63 -3.14 -1.81
C ILE A 8 -3.12 -3.28 -2.13
N ALA A 9 -3.48 -3.72 -3.33
CA ALA A 9 -4.87 -3.90 -3.72
C ALA A 9 -5.58 -4.96 -2.84
N THR A 10 -4.87 -6.02 -2.49
CA THR A 10 -5.35 -7.06 -1.57
C THR A 10 -5.67 -6.47 -0.19
N THR A 11 -4.76 -5.66 0.36
CA THR A 11 -4.97 -5.01 1.66
C THR A 11 -6.06 -3.94 1.62
N LEU A 12 -6.22 -3.27 0.48
CA LEU A 12 -7.32 -2.34 0.26
C LEU A 12 -8.67 -3.07 0.21
N ALA A 13 -8.73 -4.24 -0.40
CA ALA A 13 -9.93 -5.08 -0.47
C ALA A 13 -10.37 -5.56 0.93
N THR A 14 -9.41 -5.87 1.82
CA THR A 14 -9.69 -6.26 3.22
C THR A 14 -10.04 -5.08 4.13
N LYS A 15 -10.01 -3.84 3.61
CA LYS A 15 -10.31 -2.59 4.34
C LYS A 15 -9.46 -2.39 5.60
N ALA A 16 -8.33 -3.09 5.70
CA ALA A 16 -7.50 -3.11 6.91
C ALA A 16 -6.66 -1.83 7.09
N ALA A 17 -6.45 -1.07 6.01
CA ALA A 17 -5.62 0.14 6.01
C ALA A 17 -6.46 1.38 5.64
N GLY A 18 -7.23 1.92 6.59
CA GLY A 18 -8.11 3.07 6.37
C GLY A 18 -7.41 4.29 5.75
N GLY A 19 -6.15 4.56 6.11
CA GLY A 19 -5.37 5.65 5.51
C GLY A 19 -4.91 5.39 4.07
N LEU A 20 -4.58 4.13 3.74
CA LEU A 20 -4.23 3.74 2.36
C LEU A 20 -5.47 3.78 1.46
N TRP A 21 -6.62 3.36 2.00
CA TRP A 21 -7.91 3.43 1.32
C TRP A 21 -8.29 4.87 0.97
N ASP A 22 -8.15 5.82 1.89
CA ASP A 22 -8.49 7.22 1.63
C ASP A 22 -7.60 7.84 0.55
N LEU A 23 -6.29 7.55 0.57
CA LEU A 23 -5.34 8.02 -0.43
C LEU A 23 -5.66 7.49 -1.84
N VAL A 24 -5.90 6.17 -1.96
CA VAL A 24 -6.28 5.56 -3.23
C VAL A 24 -7.64 6.07 -3.69
N LYS A 25 -8.62 6.19 -2.78
CA LYS A 25 -9.92 6.76 -3.09
C LYS A 25 -9.81 8.19 -3.60
N ALA A 26 -9.03 9.06 -2.95
CA ALA A 26 -8.85 10.44 -3.37
C ALA A 26 -8.23 10.55 -4.76
N LYS A 27 -7.29 9.66 -5.10
CA LYS A 27 -6.67 9.63 -6.42
C LYS A 27 -7.60 9.06 -7.48
N LEU A 28 -8.13 7.86 -7.24
CA LEU A 28 -9.00 7.15 -8.18
C LEU A 28 -10.36 7.84 -8.35
N SER A 29 -10.85 8.62 -7.38
CA SER A 29 -12.08 9.42 -7.55
C SER A 29 -11.98 10.46 -8.67
N LYS A 30 -10.75 10.81 -9.10
CA LYS A 30 -10.55 11.68 -10.27
C LYS A 30 -10.82 10.97 -11.60
N ARG A 31 -10.87 9.63 -11.62
CA ARG A 31 -11.20 8.79 -12.78
C ARG A 31 -12.40 7.89 -12.48
N LYS A 32 -13.46 8.02 -13.27
CA LYS A 32 -14.68 7.20 -13.12
C LYS A 32 -14.39 5.69 -13.09
N ASP A 33 -13.45 5.24 -13.92
CA ASP A 33 -13.02 3.84 -13.99
C ASP A 33 -12.34 3.36 -12.70
N GLY A 34 -11.42 4.18 -12.15
CA GLY A 34 -10.72 3.87 -10.91
C GLY A 34 -11.67 3.82 -9.71
N ALA A 35 -12.61 4.76 -9.62
CA ALA A 35 -13.62 4.74 -8.55
C ALA A 35 -14.46 3.46 -8.60
N ALA A 36 -14.89 3.04 -9.79
CA ALA A 36 -15.64 1.80 -9.97
C ALA A 36 -14.81 0.56 -9.60
N ALA A 37 -13.55 0.49 -10.03
CA ALA A 37 -12.64 -0.61 -9.68
C ALA A 37 -12.44 -0.71 -8.16
N LEU A 38 -12.28 0.42 -7.48
CA LEU A 38 -12.14 0.47 -6.02
C LEU A 38 -13.41 -0.02 -5.31
N GLU A 39 -14.59 0.40 -5.77
CA GLU A 39 -15.87 -0.06 -5.20
C GLU A 39 -16.16 -1.54 -5.50
N LEU A 40 -15.74 -2.06 -6.66
CA LEU A 40 -15.89 -3.47 -7.02
C LEU A 40 -14.94 -4.39 -6.27
N ALA A 41 -13.73 -3.90 -5.97
CA ALA A 41 -12.73 -4.59 -5.18
C ALA A 41 -13.02 -4.53 -3.66
N LYS A 42 -13.80 -3.54 -3.22
CA LYS A 42 -14.34 -3.47 -1.86
C LYS A 42 -15.14 -4.74 -1.58
N ASP A 43 -14.78 -5.48 -0.53
CA ASP A 43 -15.41 -6.76 -0.18
C ASP A 43 -15.15 -7.91 -1.18
N ALA A 44 -14.30 -7.69 -2.19
CA ALA A 44 -13.89 -8.78 -3.07
C ALA A 44 -12.85 -9.68 -2.38
N PRO A 45 -12.87 -11.00 -2.66
CA PRO A 45 -11.82 -11.88 -2.21
C PRO A 45 -10.45 -11.40 -2.71
N PRO A 46 -9.40 -11.48 -1.87
CA PRO A 46 -8.07 -10.93 -2.17
C PRO A 46 -7.44 -11.48 -3.47
N GLU A 47 -7.79 -12.71 -3.86
CA GLU A 47 -7.31 -13.36 -5.08
C GLU A 47 -8.26 -13.21 -6.28
N SER A 48 -9.28 -12.37 -6.16
CA SER A 48 -10.24 -12.17 -7.26
C SER A 48 -9.67 -11.34 -8.38
N ALA A 49 -10.13 -11.61 -9.61
CA ALA A 49 -9.84 -10.78 -10.78
C ALA A 49 -10.12 -9.28 -10.54
N ARG A 50 -11.09 -8.94 -9.68
CA ARG A 50 -11.39 -7.54 -9.30
C ARG A 50 -10.24 -6.86 -8.56
N VAL A 51 -9.54 -7.58 -7.70
CA VAL A 51 -8.36 -7.07 -6.97
C VAL A 51 -7.20 -6.89 -7.93
N HIS A 52 -7.04 -7.80 -8.90
CA HIS A 52 -6.05 -7.66 -9.96
C HIS A 52 -6.30 -6.41 -10.81
N VAL A 53 -7.54 -6.19 -11.24
CA VAL A 53 -7.94 -4.98 -12.00
C VAL A 53 -7.68 -3.71 -11.19
N LEU A 54 -7.98 -3.70 -9.88
CA LEU A 54 -7.65 -2.56 -9.01
C LEU A 54 -6.13 -2.32 -8.98
N ALA A 55 -5.32 -3.37 -8.84
CA ALA A 55 -3.88 -3.25 -8.81
C ALA A 55 -3.31 -2.72 -10.14
N GLU A 56 -3.91 -3.06 -11.29
CA GLU A 56 -3.52 -2.54 -12.60
C GLU A 56 -3.82 -1.04 -12.72
N GLU A 57 -5.00 -0.62 -12.26
CA GLU A 57 -5.39 0.80 -12.27
C GLU A 57 -4.51 1.63 -11.32
N ILE A 58 -4.15 1.09 -10.15
CA ILE A 58 -3.20 1.73 -9.23
C ILE A 58 -1.82 1.86 -9.88
N GLN A 59 -1.31 0.80 -10.52
CA GLN A 59 -0.03 0.84 -11.21
C GLN A 59 -0.03 1.89 -12.33
N ARG A 60 -1.14 2.00 -13.07
CA ARG A 60 -1.29 2.99 -14.14
C ARG A 60 -1.26 4.42 -13.61
N ASP A 61 -1.95 4.68 -12.49
CA ASP A 61 -1.95 6.02 -11.87
C ASP A 61 -0.58 6.34 -11.25
N ALA A 62 0.08 5.36 -10.63
CA ALA A 62 1.45 5.47 -10.13
C ALA A 62 2.47 5.80 -11.24
N ALA A 63 2.35 5.16 -12.40
CA ALA A 63 3.19 5.46 -13.56
C ALA A 63 2.96 6.86 -14.14
N ALA A 64 1.73 7.38 -14.03
CA ALA A 64 1.38 8.73 -14.46
C ALA A 64 1.71 9.81 -13.41
N ASP A 65 1.79 9.43 -12.13
CA ASP A 65 1.95 10.32 -10.98
C ASP A 65 2.98 9.73 -9.99
N PRO A 66 4.27 10.05 -10.16
CA PRO A 66 5.32 9.51 -9.29
C PRO A 66 5.25 10.01 -7.84
N VAL A 67 4.50 11.08 -7.56
CA VAL A 67 4.27 11.57 -6.19
C VAL A 67 3.25 10.66 -5.49
N PHE A 68 2.19 10.28 -6.20
CA PHE A 68 1.22 9.30 -5.75
C PHE A 68 1.86 7.94 -5.49
N GLU A 69 2.74 7.48 -6.39
CA GLU A 69 3.47 6.23 -6.19
C GLU A 69 4.28 6.23 -4.89
N GLN A 70 5.04 7.31 -4.64
CA GLN A 70 5.83 7.43 -3.41
C GLN A 70 4.94 7.47 -2.17
N ALA A 71 3.86 8.25 -2.19
CA ALA A 71 2.92 8.32 -1.07
C ALA A 71 2.26 6.95 -0.81
N LEU A 72 1.86 6.23 -1.88
CA LEU A 72 1.27 4.90 -1.79
C LEU A 72 2.24 3.91 -1.12
N ARG A 73 3.52 3.90 -1.53
CA ARG A 73 4.54 3.05 -0.89
C ARG A 73 4.76 3.41 0.57
N VAL A 74 4.81 4.71 0.91
CA VAL A 74 5.00 5.17 2.30
C VAL A 74 3.83 4.73 3.19
N HIS A 75 2.59 4.89 2.72
CA HIS A 75 1.41 4.42 3.46
C HIS A 75 1.35 2.89 3.55
N TRP A 76 1.75 2.18 2.49
CA TRP A 76 1.85 0.72 2.48
C TRP A 76 2.84 0.21 3.54
N GLN A 77 4.04 0.81 3.60
CA GLN A 77 5.05 0.47 4.60
C GLN A 77 4.51 0.69 6.03
N GLN A 78 3.84 1.81 6.29
CA GLN A 78 3.26 2.08 7.61
C GLN A 78 2.16 1.07 8.00
N ALA A 79 1.28 0.74 7.05
CA ALA A 79 0.23 -0.26 7.28
C ALA A 79 0.80 -1.65 7.56
N ASN A 80 1.84 -2.05 6.82
CA ASN A 80 2.49 -3.35 6.97
C ASN A 80 3.32 -3.44 8.27
N ILE A 81 4.04 -2.38 8.65
CA ILE A 81 4.77 -2.29 9.94
C ILE A 81 3.82 -2.44 11.13
N SER A 82 2.62 -1.87 11.03
CA SER A 82 1.59 -2.00 12.07
C SER A 82 1.08 -3.43 12.23
N GLN A 83 1.07 -4.23 11.15
CA GLN A 83 0.73 -5.66 11.20
C GLN A 83 1.90 -6.53 11.73
N VAL A 84 3.14 -6.14 11.48
CA VAL A 84 4.35 -6.87 11.91
C VAL A 84 4.71 -6.64 13.38
N THR A 85 4.20 -5.59 14.02
CA THR A 85 4.50 -5.31 15.44
C THR A 85 3.96 -6.38 16.41
N THR A 86 3.06 -7.27 15.98
CA THR A 86 2.62 -8.43 16.78
C THR A 86 3.42 -9.71 16.53
N ASN A 87 4.29 -9.74 15.52
CA ASN A 87 5.16 -10.89 15.24
C ASN A 87 6.40 -10.41 14.46
N ILE A 88 7.50 -10.12 15.16
CA ILE A 88 8.74 -9.63 14.56
C ILE A 88 9.33 -10.72 13.66
N THR A 89 9.10 -10.59 12.35
CA THR A 89 9.99 -11.13 11.31
C THR A 89 10.12 -10.05 10.26
N ASN A 90 11.12 -9.20 10.46
CA ASN A 90 11.56 -8.20 9.51
C ASN A 90 12.04 -8.92 8.23
N THR A 91 11.25 -8.87 7.17
CA THR A 91 11.72 -9.12 5.80
C THR A 91 11.53 -7.82 5.00
N PHE A 92 12.34 -6.81 5.30
CA PHE A 92 12.52 -5.66 4.43
C PHE A 92 13.44 -6.05 3.26
N SER A 93 12.85 -6.40 2.11
CA SER A 93 13.56 -6.47 0.82
C SER A 93 13.53 -5.09 0.17
N GLY A 94 14.34 -4.16 0.67
CA GLY A 94 14.41 -2.81 0.10
C GLY A 94 15.36 -1.94 0.90
N ARG A 95 16.59 -1.78 0.39
CA ARG A 95 17.62 -0.89 0.95
C ARG A 95 17.07 0.54 0.99
N ALA A 96 16.60 0.97 2.16
CA ALA A 96 16.39 2.38 2.46
C ALA A 96 17.77 3.02 2.67
N ASP A 97 18.36 3.52 1.58
CA ASP A 97 19.43 4.51 1.67
C ASP A 97 18.79 5.85 2.04
N GLY A 98 18.77 6.13 3.33
CA GLY A 98 18.32 7.37 3.90
C GLY A 98 18.75 7.34 5.36
N PRO A 99 19.46 8.36 5.89
CA PRO A 99 20.02 8.31 7.22
C PRO A 99 18.90 8.20 8.26
N VAL A 100 18.62 6.96 8.68
CA VAL A 100 17.80 6.68 9.83
C VAL A 100 18.61 7.11 11.05
N ILE A 101 18.37 8.33 11.53
CA ILE A 101 18.81 8.72 12.87
C ILE A 101 17.95 7.91 13.84
N GLN A 102 18.43 6.72 14.17
CA GLN A 102 17.88 5.86 15.22
C GLN A 102 18.21 6.49 16.57
N VAL A 103 17.41 7.49 16.98
CA VAL A 103 17.41 7.94 18.38
C VAL A 103 16.62 6.93 19.18
N GLY A 104 17.32 5.99 19.80
CA GLY A 104 16.69 4.96 20.61
C GLY A 104 17.67 4.04 21.32
N GLN A 105 18.12 4.49 22.49
CA GLN A 105 18.47 3.68 23.66
C GLN A 105 19.82 2.93 23.64
N GLN A 106 20.85 3.62 24.12
CA GLN A 106 22.04 3.00 24.69
C GLN A 106 21.76 2.61 26.15
N PHE A 107 21.41 1.34 26.39
CA PHE A 107 21.52 0.73 27.71
C PHE A 107 22.86 0.00 27.81
N ASN A 108 23.77 0.51 28.64
CA ASN A 108 24.83 -0.22 29.36
C ASN A 108 25.53 0.79 30.28
N LYS A 109 25.84 0.55 31.55
CA LYS A 109 26.10 -0.71 32.27
C LYS A 109 25.99 -0.43 33.77
#